data_AF-W1X9A4-F1
#
_entry.id   AF-W1X9A4-F1
#
_cell.length_a   1.000
_cell.length_b   1.000
_cell.length_c   1.000
_cell.angle_alpha   90.00
_cell.angle_beta   90.00
_cell.angle_gamma   90.00
#
_symmetry.space_group_name_H-M   'P 1'
#
loop_
_entity.id
_entity.type
_entity.pdbx_description
1 polymer ?
#
loop_
_entity_poly.entity_id
_entity_poly.type
_entity_poly.pdbx_seq_one_letter_code
_entity_poly.pdbx_strand_id
1 'polypeptide(L)' 'MISKPDKNKIRQKRHRRVRGKLSGTADRPRLNVFRSNTGIYAQVIDDVA' A
#
# COMPACT_ATOMS: atom_id res chain seq x y z
N MET A 1 16.11 5.46 -26.80
CA MET A 1 14.94 6.01 -26.08
C MET A 1 14.87 5.36 -24.71
N ILE A 2 14.92 6.12 -23.61
CA ILE A 2 14.86 5.56 -22.25
C ILE A 2 13.39 5.53 -21.81
N SER A 3 12.85 4.34 -21.52
CA SER A 3 11.50 4.22 -20.97
C SER A 3 11.52 4.47 -19.46
N LYS A 4 10.54 5.22 -18.96
CA LYS A 4 10.36 5.39 -17.52
C LYS A 4 9.72 4.13 -16.94
N PRO A 5 10.26 3.57 -15.84
CA PRO A 5 9.66 2.42 -15.20
C PRO A 5 8.31 2.79 -14.58
N ASP A 6 7.38 1.83 -14.59
CA ASP A 6 6.04 1.98 -14.03
C ASP A 6 6.11 2.22 -12.51
N LYS A 7 5.64 3.40 -12.09
CA LYS A 7 5.62 3.83 -10.68
C LYS A 7 4.77 2.91 -9.81
N ASN A 8 3.70 2.32 -10.35
CA ASN A 8 2.83 1.42 -9.60
C ASN A 8 3.55 0.11 -9.26
N LYS A 9 4.30 -0.46 -10.22
CA LYS A 9 5.12 -1.67 -9.99
C LYS A 9 6.17 -1.44 -8.89
N ILE A 10 6.86 -0.30 -8.93
CA ILE A 10 7.84 0.07 -7.89
C ILE A 10 7.16 0.22 -6.52
N ARG A 11 6.01 0.88 -6.46
CA ARG A 11 5.23 1.06 -5.23
C ARG A 11 4.78 -0.28 -4.65
N GLN A 12 4.25 -1.18 -5.47
CA GLN A 12 3.80 -2.51 -5.03
C GLN A 12 4.95 -3.32 -4.40
N LYS A 13 6.15 -3.26 -4.99
CA LYS A 13 7.35 -3.92 -4.43
C LYS A 13 7.68 -3.38 -3.02
N ARG A 14 7.58 -2.07 -2.80
CA ARG A 14 7.79 -1.45 -1.48
C ARG A 14 6.67 -1.82 -0.50
N HIS A 15 5.42 -1.77 -0.94
CA HIS A 15 4.27 -2.18 -0.12
C HIS A 15 4.42 -3.62 0.37
N ARG A 16 4.80 -4.56 -0.50
CA ARG A 16 5.02 -5.96 -0.11
C ARG A 16 6.12 -6.10 0.97
N ARG A 17 7.22 -5.36 0.83
CA ARG A 17 8.30 -5.35 1.84
C ARG A 17 7.83 -4.83 3.20
N VAL A 18 7.08 -3.72 3.22
CA VAL A 18 6.55 -3.13 4.46
C VAL A 18 5.53 -4.07 5.11
N ARG A 19 4.61 -4.63 4.32
CA ARG A 19 3.60 -5.58 4.80
C ARG A 19 4.16 -6.91 5.30
N GLY A 20 5.40 -7.26 4.94
CA GLY A 20 6.10 -8.39 5.56
C GLY A 20 6.42 -8.18 7.05
N LYS A 21 6.37 -6.94 7.54
CA LYS A 21 6.59 -6.59 8.96
C LYS A 21 5.37 -5.99 9.66
N LEU A 22 4.45 -5.39 8.89
CA LEU A 22 3.26 -4.74 9.39
C LEU A 22 2.01 -5.47 8.89
N SER A 23 1.22 -5.99 9.84
CA SER A 23 -0.15 -6.49 9.66
C SER A 23 -1.09 -5.72 10.58
N GLY A 24 -2.34 -5.56 10.17
CA GLY A 24 -3.42 -5.02 11.00
C GLY A 24 -4.10 -6.12 11.81
N THR A 25 -4.50 -5.81 13.03
CA THR A 25 -5.37 -6.63 13.89
C THR A 25 -6.64 -5.86 14.25
N ALA A 26 -7.66 -6.50 14.82
CA ALA A 26 -8.89 -5.83 15.26
C ALA A 26 -8.63 -4.64 16.20
N ASP A 27 -7.70 -4.79 17.16
CA ASP A 27 -7.34 -3.72 18.11
C ASP A 27 -6.50 -2.61 17.48
N ARG A 28 -5.72 -2.95 16.44
CA ARG A 28 -4.81 -2.03 15.73
C ARG A 28 -4.87 -2.31 14.22
N PRO A 29 -5.94 -1.88 13.54
CA PRO A 29 -6.11 -2.15 12.12
C PRO A 29 -5.10 -1.34 11.31
N ARG A 30 -4.66 -1.87 10.16
CA ARG A 30 -3.71 -1.17 9.30
C ARG A 30 -4.40 -0.14 8.43
N LEU A 31 -3.79 1.03 8.31
CA LEU A 31 -4.19 2.04 7.34
C LEU A 31 -3.54 1.77 5.97
N ASN A 32 -4.34 1.63 4.93
CA ASN A 32 -3.88 1.51 3.55
C ASN A 32 -4.21 2.78 2.78
N VAL A 33 -3.20 3.37 2.12
CA VAL A 33 -3.36 4.59 1.33
C VAL A 33 -3.06 4.32 -0.14
N PHE A 34 -3.96 4.78 -1.01
CA PHE A 34 -3.77 4.81 -2.44
C PHE A 34 -3.77 6.27 -2.93
N ARG A 35 -2.73 6.63 -3.68
CA ARG A 35 -2.61 7.95 -4.30
C ARG A 35 -2.67 7.81 -5.82
N SER A 36 -3.60 8.55 -6.41
CA SER A 36 -3.72 8.76 -7.85
C SER A 36 -3.32 10.20 -8.20
N ASN A 37 -3.42 10.56 -9.48
CA ASN A 37 -3.23 11.95 -9.90
C ASN A 37 -4.43 12.84 -9.54
N THR A 38 -5.61 12.25 -9.32
CA THR A 38 -6.87 12.99 -9.08
C THR A 38 -7.27 13.04 -7.61
N GLY A 39 -6.67 12.22 -6.75
CA GLY A 39 -7.00 12.18 -5.34
C GLY A 39 -6.27 11.11 -4.54
N ILE A 40 -6.51 11.14 -3.22
CA ILE A 40 -5.96 10.21 -2.25
C ILE A 40 -7.12 9.49 -1.57
N TYR A 41 -7.01 8.17 -1.48
CA TYR A 41 -7.99 7.29 -0.88
C TYR A 41 -7.34 6.51 0.26
N ALA A 42 -8.08 6.29 1.34
CA ALA A 42 -7.61 5.55 2.50
C ALA A 42 -8.61 4.48 2.91
N GLN A 43 -8.12 3.36 3.44
CA GLN A 43 -8.90 2.23 3.94
C GLN A 43 -8.31 1.76 5.26
N VAL A 44 -9.17 1.40 6.21
CA VAL A 44 -8.79 0.75 7.47
C VAL A 44 -9.08 -0.75 7.32
N ILE A 45 -8.08 -1.60 7.53
CA ILE A 45 -8.16 -3.04 7.24
C ILE A 45 -7.66 -3.83 8.45
N ASP A 46 -8.44 -4.82 8.86
CA ASP A 46 -8.01 -5.92 9.71
C ASP A 46 -7.52 -7.08 8.82
N ASP A 47 -6.30 -7.57 9.03
CA ASP A 47 -5.73 -8.68 8.26
C ASP A 47 -5.91 -10.05 8.94
N VAL A 48 -6.44 -10.09 10.18
CA VAL A 48 -6.64 -11.31 10.97
C VAL A 48 -8.08 -11.82 10.88
N ALA A 49 -9.01 -10.97 10.45
CA ALA A 49 -10.42 -11.31 10.24
C ALA A 49 -10.67 -12.27 9.06
#